data_AF-A0A814MED9-F1
#
_entry.id   AF-A0A814MED9-F1
#
_cell.length_a   1.000
_cell.length_b   1.000
_cell.length_c   1.000
_cell.angle_alpha   90.00
_cell.angle_beta   90.00
_cell.angle_gamma   90.00
#
_symmetry.space_group_name_H-M   'P 1'
#
loop_
_entity.id
_entity.type
_entity.pdbx_description
1 polymer ?
#
loop_
_entity_poly.entity_id
_entity_poly.type
_entity_poly.pdbx_seq_one_letter_code
_entity_poly.pdbx_strand_id
1 'polypeptide(L)'
;MNKVKSEIMEIKNDIEEAKNELNGKISVLKEDTTALKNDKAVVKLEIAALKEYKRTWSLSKNKILDNIYCPNKKVYQNLERKQHKTGRPVGGLSFLVDNNLKCQVKFISDRIGQIKIGKLIILNIYLPYYTGKTDDYQDYDQKIENLQEILEVESHNNLILVGDFNTDIIRSNHNTVSLLKFLKTNNLTMADVKQHQKINFTLQISWIDHVICRNEMLSKLTTEILYNESYLVDHNAINITKKDVDLGIEKRNERTHPKIIKLRWLNSFQLKRYKEILSDKIKIVGDLTVNLENIRNKETLKIKLTEVLNNLSSLMIQSVKQVNDEITKMSKEKKEK
;
A
#
# COMPACT_ATOMS: atom_id res chain seq x y z
N MET A 1 52.71 -53.19 39.18
CA MET A 1 52.88 -52.94 37.73
C MET A 1 51.59 -53.10 36.93
N ASN A 2 50.73 -54.10 37.21
CA ASN A 2 49.47 -54.32 36.45
C ASN A 2 48.39 -53.25 36.68
N LYS A 3 48.25 -52.71 37.91
CA LYS A 3 47.27 -51.67 38.23
C LYS A 3 47.47 -50.37 37.41
N VAL A 4 48.71 -49.89 37.35
CA VAL A 4 49.08 -48.68 36.59
C VAL A 4 48.81 -48.84 35.09
N LYS A 5 49.04 -50.03 34.51
CA LYS A 5 48.73 -50.29 33.09
C LYS A 5 47.22 -50.26 32.82
N SER A 6 46.40 -50.75 33.75
CA SER A 6 44.94 -50.70 33.66
C SER A 6 44.43 -49.26 33.71
N GLU A 7 44.90 -48.46 34.67
CA GLU A 7 44.52 -47.04 34.81
C GLU A 7 44.92 -46.22 33.57
N ILE A 8 46.11 -46.46 33.00
CA ILE A 8 46.54 -45.82 31.74
C ILE A 8 45.63 -46.19 30.57
N MET A 9 45.14 -47.42 30.52
CA MET A 9 44.25 -47.89 29.45
C MET A 9 42.86 -47.25 29.56
N GLU A 10 42.33 -47.12 30.77
CA GLU A 10 41.06 -46.45 31.06
C GLU A 10 41.12 -44.97 30.67
N ILE A 11 42.16 -44.24 31.10
CA ILE A 11 42.37 -42.83 30.73
C ILE A 11 42.47 -42.64 29.21
N LYS A 12 43.11 -43.58 28.49
CA LYS A 12 43.19 -43.52 27.02
C LYS A 12 41.83 -43.68 26.36
N ASN A 13 40.99 -44.56 26.88
CA ASN A 13 39.64 -44.76 26.37
C ASN A 13 38.78 -43.51 26.62
N ASP A 14 38.84 -42.94 27.84
CA ASP A 14 38.13 -41.70 28.18
C ASP A 14 38.55 -40.53 27.28
N ILE A 15 39.85 -40.40 27.01
CA ILE A 15 40.37 -39.36 26.10
C ILE A 15 39.84 -39.57 24.68
N GLU A 16 39.80 -40.80 24.18
CA GLU A 16 39.32 -41.08 22.84
C GLU A 16 37.80 -40.86 22.72
N GLU A 17 37.03 -41.20 23.74
CA GLU A 17 35.59 -40.91 23.82
C GLU A 17 35.34 -39.40 23.84
N ALA A 18 36.02 -38.64 24.70
CA ALA A 18 35.90 -37.18 24.77
C ALA A 18 36.29 -36.50 23.45
N LYS A 19 37.32 -37.02 22.76
CA LYS A 19 37.75 -36.54 21.45
C LYS A 19 36.69 -36.80 20.38
N ASN A 20 36.05 -37.97 20.39
CA ASN A 20 34.96 -38.30 19.47
C ASN A 20 33.74 -37.42 19.71
N GLU A 21 33.36 -37.18 20.98
CA GLU A 21 32.27 -36.27 21.33
C GLU A 21 32.57 -34.82 20.87
N LEU A 22 33.80 -34.34 21.10
CA LEU A 22 34.24 -33.02 20.66
C LEU A 22 34.20 -32.89 19.14
N ASN A 23 34.65 -33.89 18.40
CA ASN A 23 34.59 -33.91 16.94
C ASN A 23 33.14 -33.88 16.42
N GLY A 24 32.23 -34.60 17.08
CA GLY A 24 30.80 -34.54 16.78
C GLY A 24 30.23 -33.13 16.94
N LYS A 25 30.52 -32.47 18.08
CA LYS A 25 30.10 -31.08 18.33
C LYS A 25 30.68 -30.09 17.32
N ILE A 26 31.95 -30.26 16.94
CA ILE A 26 32.59 -29.42 15.91
C ILE A 26 31.92 -29.59 14.55
N SER A 27 31.49 -30.81 14.20
CA SER A 27 30.78 -31.07 12.94
C SER A 27 29.45 -30.32 12.88
N VAL A 28 28.63 -30.42 13.94
CA VAL A 28 27.34 -29.71 14.05
C VAL A 28 27.53 -28.20 13.95
N LEU A 29 28.51 -27.63 14.67
CA LEU A 29 28.80 -26.19 14.62
C LEU A 29 29.21 -25.70 13.22
N LYS A 30 29.90 -26.54 12.42
CA LYS A 30 30.26 -26.20 11.03
C LYS A 30 29.03 -26.15 10.13
N GLU A 31 28.10 -27.08 10.31
CA GLU A 31 26.83 -27.11 9.58
C GLU A 31 25.97 -25.89 9.91
N ASP A 32 25.79 -25.58 11.20
CA ASP A 32 25.05 -24.40 11.66
C ASP A 32 25.67 -23.09 11.16
N THR A 33 27.00 -22.98 11.18
CA THR A 33 27.72 -21.82 10.66
C THR A 33 27.48 -21.64 9.16
N THR A 34 27.37 -22.74 8.42
CA THR A 34 27.09 -22.72 6.97
C THR A 34 25.65 -22.31 6.70
N ALA A 35 24.68 -22.85 7.45
CA ALA A 35 23.28 -22.45 7.38
C ALA A 35 23.09 -20.95 7.67
N LEU A 36 23.72 -20.43 8.72
CA LEU A 36 23.68 -19.00 9.08
C LEU A 36 24.28 -18.09 8.00
N LYS A 37 25.36 -18.53 7.33
CA LYS A 37 25.94 -17.78 6.20
C LYS A 37 24.96 -17.69 5.03
N ASN A 38 24.26 -18.79 4.73
CA ASN A 38 23.25 -18.82 3.68
C ASN A 38 22.05 -17.93 4.02
N ASP A 39 21.52 -18.01 5.25
CA ASP A 39 20.42 -17.14 5.69
C ASP A 39 20.82 -15.65 5.64
N LYS A 40 22.05 -15.31 6.05
CA LYS A 40 22.58 -13.94 5.96
C LYS A 40 22.65 -13.43 4.52
N ALA A 41 23.00 -14.30 3.56
CA ALA A 41 23.04 -13.94 2.14
C ALA A 41 21.63 -13.66 1.60
N VAL A 42 20.64 -14.48 1.97
CA VAL A 42 19.23 -14.28 1.61
C VAL A 42 18.70 -12.94 2.16
N VAL A 43 18.91 -12.66 3.44
CA VAL A 43 18.46 -11.39 4.06
C VAL A 43 19.08 -10.17 3.37
N LYS A 44 20.35 -10.23 2.95
CA LYS A 44 20.99 -9.15 2.20
C LYS A 44 20.29 -8.89 0.85
N LEU A 45 19.93 -9.95 0.13
CA LEU A 45 19.21 -9.83 -1.15
C LEU A 45 17.81 -9.23 -0.93
N GLU A 46 17.10 -9.64 0.11
CA GLU A 46 15.78 -9.09 0.42
C GLU A 46 15.82 -7.60 0.79
N ILE A 47 16.83 -7.18 1.55
CA ILE A 47 17.05 -5.76 1.88
C ILE A 47 17.33 -4.96 0.61
N ALA A 48 18.12 -5.50 -0.32
CA ALA A 48 18.39 -4.84 -1.60
C ALA A 48 17.11 -4.69 -2.45
N ALA A 49 16.29 -5.75 -2.54
CA ALA A 49 15.01 -5.72 -3.25
C ALA A 49 14.03 -4.71 -2.63
N LEU A 50 13.92 -4.65 -1.30
CA LEU A 50 13.09 -3.67 -0.61
C LEU A 50 13.54 -2.22 -0.86
N LYS A 51 14.86 -1.98 -0.95
CA LYS A 51 15.40 -0.67 -1.29
C LYS A 51 15.02 -0.27 -2.71
N GLU A 52 15.12 -1.19 -3.67
CA GLU A 52 14.76 -0.90 -5.06
C GLU A 52 13.26 -0.69 -5.22
N TYR A 53 12.42 -1.50 -4.57
CA TYR A 53 10.96 -1.28 -4.55
C TYR A 53 10.59 0.11 -4.01
N LYS A 54 11.15 0.50 -2.86
CA LYS A 54 10.92 1.84 -2.29
C LYS A 54 11.40 2.96 -3.22
N ARG A 55 12.53 2.75 -3.93
CA ARG A 55 13.08 3.69 -4.89
C ARG A 55 12.16 3.85 -6.10
N THR A 56 11.75 2.75 -6.72
CA THR A 56 10.85 2.74 -7.87
C THR A 56 9.50 3.33 -7.52
N TRP A 57 8.90 2.94 -6.39
CA TRP A 57 7.66 3.55 -5.90
C TRP A 57 7.82 5.05 -5.66
N SER A 58 8.92 5.51 -5.06
CA SER A 58 9.14 6.95 -4.81
C SER A 58 9.34 7.75 -6.11
N LEU A 59 10.01 7.19 -7.11
CA LEU A 59 10.23 7.82 -8.41
C LEU A 59 8.94 7.86 -9.23
N SER A 60 8.19 6.75 -9.25
CA SER A 60 6.90 6.65 -9.93
C SER A 60 5.83 7.45 -9.22
N LYS A 61 5.88 7.57 -7.88
CA LYS A 61 4.93 8.36 -7.10
C LYS A 61 4.88 9.79 -7.63
N ASN A 62 6.01 10.48 -7.78
CA ASN A 62 5.98 11.86 -8.26
C ASN A 62 5.43 11.96 -9.69
N LYS A 63 5.83 11.06 -10.60
CA LYS A 63 5.26 11.01 -11.97
C LYS A 63 3.75 10.71 -11.99
N ILE A 64 3.27 9.83 -11.12
CA ILE A 64 1.85 9.52 -10.92
C ILE A 64 1.12 10.74 -10.32
N LEU A 65 1.75 11.45 -9.37
CA LEU A 65 1.20 12.65 -8.75
C LEU A 65 1.08 13.81 -9.75
N ASP A 66 2.04 13.94 -10.67
CA ASP A 66 2.11 15.01 -11.67
C ASP A 66 1.12 14.78 -12.82
N ASN A 67 0.83 13.52 -13.17
CA ASN A 67 -0.08 13.17 -14.27
C ASN A 67 -1.53 12.88 -13.83
N ILE A 68 -1.77 12.58 -12.55
CA ILE A 68 -3.13 12.45 -12.01
C ILE A 68 -3.53 13.79 -11.38
N TYR A 69 -4.34 14.59 -12.09
CA TYR A 69 -4.96 15.80 -11.53
C TYR A 69 -6.01 15.45 -10.46
N CYS A 70 -5.52 15.04 -9.30
CA CYS A 70 -6.29 14.79 -8.09
C CYS A 70 -5.51 15.44 -6.93
N PRO A 71 -5.70 16.75 -6.69
CA PRO A 71 -4.86 17.53 -5.78
C PRO A 71 -5.07 17.14 -4.31
N ASN A 72 -6.25 16.62 -3.96
CA ASN A 72 -6.56 16.12 -2.63
C ASN A 72 -6.96 14.65 -2.74
N LYS A 73 -6.14 13.73 -2.25
CA LYS A 73 -6.41 12.29 -2.34
C LYS A 73 -6.12 11.52 -1.06
N LYS A 74 -6.84 10.41 -0.91
CA LYS A 74 -6.63 9.36 0.09
C LYS A 74 -6.10 8.13 -0.64
N VAL A 75 -5.08 7.53 -0.05
CA VAL A 75 -4.56 6.23 -0.48
C VAL A 75 -5.11 5.19 0.47
N TYR A 76 -5.76 4.18 -0.09
CA TYR A 76 -6.12 2.95 0.63
C TYR A 76 -5.28 1.83 0.04
N GLN A 77 -4.64 1.03 0.89
CA GLN A 77 -3.76 -0.03 0.43
C GLN A 77 -3.94 -1.28 1.28
N ASN A 78 -3.99 -2.43 0.61
CA ASN A 78 -3.77 -3.73 1.21
C ASN A 78 -2.45 -4.23 0.64
N LEU A 79 -1.44 -4.35 1.52
CA LEU A 79 -0.08 -4.63 1.08
C LEU A 79 0.05 -6.10 0.67
N GLU A 80 0.88 -6.30 -0.34
CA GLU A 80 1.40 -7.60 -0.77
C GLU A 80 1.96 -8.41 0.43
N ARG A 81 1.72 -9.73 0.41
CA ARG A 81 2.27 -10.64 1.43
C ARG A 81 3.50 -11.33 0.88
N LYS A 82 4.62 -11.27 1.61
CA LYS A 82 5.76 -12.16 1.39
C LYS A 82 5.46 -13.51 2.03
N GLN A 83 5.01 -14.48 1.24
CA GLN A 83 4.82 -15.86 1.72
C GLN A 83 6.12 -16.69 1.63
N HIS A 84 7.08 -16.30 0.79
CA HIS A 84 8.35 -17.00 0.60
C HIS A 84 9.55 -16.06 0.75
N LYS A 85 10.70 -16.63 1.15
CA LYS A 85 12.00 -15.93 1.25
C LYS A 85 12.55 -15.47 -0.11
N THR A 86 12.02 -16.01 -1.21
CA THR A 86 12.45 -15.72 -2.59
C THR A 86 11.24 -15.42 -3.47
N GLY A 87 11.40 -14.53 -4.45
CA GLY A 87 10.35 -14.13 -5.40
C GLY A 87 9.77 -12.73 -5.16
N ARG A 88 8.93 -12.27 -6.09
CA ARG A 88 8.15 -11.03 -5.92
C ARG A 88 7.05 -11.29 -4.87
N PRO A 89 6.80 -10.34 -3.96
CA PRO A 89 5.64 -10.40 -3.09
C PRO A 89 4.36 -10.62 -3.90
N VAL A 90 3.45 -11.42 -3.38
CA VAL A 90 2.23 -11.82 -4.10
C VAL A 90 1.06 -10.98 -3.61
N GLY A 91 0.21 -10.58 -4.56
CA GLY A 91 -0.96 -9.75 -4.31
C GLY A 91 -0.62 -8.28 -4.17
N GLY A 92 -1.45 -7.58 -3.40
CA GLY A 92 -1.30 -6.16 -3.15
C GLY A 92 -2.22 -5.34 -4.03
N LEU A 93 -3.06 -4.54 -3.40
CA LEU A 93 -4.01 -3.67 -4.09
C LEU A 93 -3.99 -2.28 -3.47
N SER A 94 -4.21 -1.28 -4.30
CA SER A 94 -4.37 0.09 -3.82
C SER A 94 -5.50 0.82 -4.54
N PHE A 95 -6.11 1.76 -3.83
CA PHE A 95 -7.01 2.75 -4.38
C PHE A 95 -6.43 4.13 -4.09
N LEU A 96 -6.38 4.96 -5.13
CA LEU A 96 -6.10 6.38 -5.03
C LEU A 96 -7.41 7.13 -5.29
N VAL A 97 -7.98 7.74 -4.27
CA VAL A 97 -9.34 8.32 -4.34
C VAL A 97 -9.29 9.79 -4.03
N ASP A 98 -10.04 10.62 -4.78
CA ASP A 98 -10.21 12.03 -4.44
C ASP A 98 -10.87 12.17 -3.06
N ASN A 99 -10.29 13.02 -2.20
CA ASN A 99 -10.78 13.25 -0.83
C ASN A 99 -12.19 13.80 -0.77
N ASN A 100 -12.67 14.40 -1.86
CA ASN A 100 -14.01 14.95 -1.96
C ASN A 100 -15.05 13.89 -2.30
N LEU A 101 -14.61 12.69 -2.71
CA LEU A 101 -15.50 11.60 -3.00
C LEU A 101 -15.86 10.89 -1.69
N LYS A 102 -17.14 10.88 -1.37
CA LYS A 102 -17.64 10.08 -0.25
C LYS A 102 -17.72 8.63 -0.68
N CYS A 103 -16.73 7.85 -0.24
CA CYS A 103 -16.66 6.43 -0.54
C CYS A 103 -16.38 5.60 0.71
N GLN A 104 -16.78 4.33 0.65
CA GLN A 104 -16.35 3.29 1.58
C GLN A 104 -15.39 2.36 0.85
N VAL A 105 -14.22 2.11 1.43
CA VAL A 105 -13.23 1.18 0.88
C VAL A 105 -13.09 -0.01 1.79
N LYS A 106 -13.16 -1.21 1.23
CA LYS A 106 -13.00 -2.49 1.92
C LYS A 106 -12.07 -3.38 1.10
N PHE A 107 -11.12 -4.04 1.74
CA PHE A 107 -10.34 -5.09 1.09
C PHE A 107 -10.93 -6.44 1.53
N ILE A 108 -11.38 -7.22 0.55
CA ILE A 108 -12.02 -8.52 0.78
C ILE A 108 -10.94 -9.60 0.85
N SER A 109 -9.91 -9.46 0.01
CA SER A 109 -8.69 -10.25 0.07
C SER A 109 -7.48 -9.40 -0.34
N ASP A 110 -6.31 -10.02 -0.44
CA ASP A 110 -5.10 -9.47 -1.06
C ASP A 110 -5.21 -9.26 -2.58
N ARG A 111 -6.27 -9.80 -3.20
CA ARG A 111 -6.53 -9.81 -4.65
C ARG A 111 -7.86 -9.19 -5.07
N ILE A 112 -8.72 -8.85 -4.10
CA ILE A 112 -10.02 -8.20 -4.37
C ILE A 112 -10.21 -7.05 -3.38
N GLY A 113 -10.22 -5.84 -3.91
CA GLY A 113 -10.57 -4.62 -3.20
C GLY A 113 -11.90 -4.08 -3.70
N GLN A 114 -12.67 -3.44 -2.83
CA GLN A 114 -13.97 -2.85 -3.12
C GLN A 114 -13.97 -1.38 -2.73
N ILE A 115 -14.46 -0.52 -3.62
CA ILE A 115 -14.86 0.85 -3.31
C ILE A 115 -16.35 1.04 -3.63
N LYS A 116 -17.09 1.56 -2.66
CA LYS A 116 -18.53 1.85 -2.76
C LYS A 116 -18.77 3.36 -2.71
N ILE A 117 -19.47 3.87 -3.72
CA ILE A 117 -19.79 5.29 -3.92
C ILE A 117 -21.30 5.36 -4.20
N GLY A 118 -22.10 5.65 -3.16
CA GLY A 118 -23.56 5.55 -3.27
C GLY A 118 -24.00 4.13 -3.66
N LYS A 119 -24.71 4.01 -4.80
CA LYS A 119 -25.12 2.72 -5.40
C LYS A 119 -24.10 2.12 -6.37
N LEU A 120 -22.98 2.81 -6.63
CA LEU A 120 -21.91 2.30 -7.47
C LEU A 120 -20.91 1.53 -6.62
N ILE A 121 -20.54 0.35 -7.09
CA ILE A 121 -19.50 -0.49 -6.51
C ILE A 121 -18.47 -0.76 -7.61
N ILE A 122 -17.22 -0.51 -7.27
CA ILE A 122 -16.09 -0.82 -8.14
C ILE A 122 -15.21 -1.83 -7.39
N LEU A 123 -14.96 -2.97 -8.04
CA LEU A 123 -14.05 -3.99 -7.54
C LEU A 123 -12.72 -3.86 -8.29
N ASN A 124 -11.63 -3.66 -7.55
CA ASN A 124 -10.26 -3.76 -8.06
C ASN A 124 -9.78 -5.20 -7.88
N ILE A 125 -9.47 -5.87 -8.97
CA ILE A 125 -9.24 -7.32 -9.03
C ILE A 125 -7.83 -7.61 -9.54
N TYR A 126 -7.15 -8.55 -8.89
CA TYR A 126 -5.87 -9.10 -9.34
C TYR A 126 -5.86 -10.63 -9.21
N LEU A 127 -6.36 -11.33 -10.23
CA LEU A 127 -6.53 -12.78 -10.19
C LEU A 127 -5.20 -13.53 -10.33
N PRO A 128 -5.10 -14.78 -9.84
CA PRO A 128 -3.92 -15.62 -10.00
C PRO A 128 -3.56 -15.88 -11.47
N TYR A 129 -2.27 -15.86 -11.79
CA TYR A 129 -1.77 -16.24 -13.11
C TYR A 129 -1.71 -17.77 -13.26
N TYR A 130 -2.04 -18.26 -14.45
CA TYR A 130 -2.03 -19.68 -14.77
C TYR A 130 -0.63 -20.16 -15.20
N THR A 131 0.04 -20.98 -14.39
CA THR A 131 1.35 -21.57 -14.71
C THR A 131 1.27 -22.99 -15.28
N GLY A 132 0.07 -23.57 -15.39
CA GLY A 132 -0.13 -24.96 -15.79
C GLY A 132 -0.26 -25.95 -14.63
N LYS A 133 -0.04 -25.51 -13.39
CA LYS A 133 -0.10 -26.36 -12.21
C LYS A 133 -1.51 -26.48 -11.67
N THR A 134 -1.82 -27.62 -11.04
CA THR A 134 -3.15 -27.90 -10.49
C THR A 134 -3.58 -26.88 -9.43
N ASP A 135 -2.65 -26.49 -8.56
CA ASP A 135 -2.91 -25.54 -7.47
C ASP A 135 -3.35 -24.15 -7.99
N ASP A 136 -2.89 -23.76 -9.19
CA ASP A 136 -3.27 -22.47 -9.78
C ASP A 136 -4.76 -22.45 -10.18
N TYR A 137 -5.32 -23.59 -10.61
CA TYR A 137 -6.74 -23.69 -10.95
C TYR A 137 -7.61 -23.46 -9.72
N GLN A 138 -7.24 -24.10 -8.60
CA GLN A 138 -7.98 -24.02 -7.35
C GLN A 138 -7.95 -22.62 -6.76
N ASP A 139 -6.78 -21.95 -6.75
CA ASP A 139 -6.69 -20.57 -6.28
C ASP A 139 -7.51 -19.63 -7.18
N TYR A 140 -7.46 -19.82 -8.52
CA TYR A 140 -8.25 -19.01 -9.44
C TYR A 140 -9.77 -19.19 -9.24
N ASP A 141 -10.24 -20.45 -9.22
CA ASP A 141 -11.66 -20.75 -9.04
C ASP A 141 -12.17 -20.26 -7.67
N GLN A 142 -11.36 -20.36 -6.61
CA GLN A 142 -11.71 -19.79 -5.31
C GLN A 142 -11.89 -18.27 -5.38
N LYS A 143 -11.11 -17.54 -6.19
CA LYS A 143 -11.33 -16.09 -6.39
C LYS A 143 -12.58 -15.81 -7.21
N ILE A 144 -12.92 -16.66 -8.19
CA ILE A 144 -14.17 -16.55 -8.94
C ILE A 144 -15.38 -16.77 -8.01
N GLU A 145 -15.33 -17.75 -7.09
CA GLU A 145 -16.35 -17.96 -6.07
C GLU A 145 -16.51 -16.75 -5.15
N ASN A 146 -15.40 -16.15 -4.68
CA ASN A 146 -15.48 -14.92 -3.90
C ASN A 146 -16.16 -13.78 -4.67
N LEU A 147 -15.94 -13.67 -5.99
CA LEU A 147 -16.63 -12.68 -6.83
C LEU A 147 -18.12 -13.00 -6.98
N GLN A 148 -18.48 -14.28 -7.03
CA GLN A 148 -19.88 -14.74 -7.05
C GLN A 148 -20.61 -14.33 -5.76
N GLU A 149 -20.02 -14.56 -4.59
CA GLU A 149 -20.60 -14.14 -3.31
C GLU A 149 -20.82 -12.62 -3.25
N ILE A 150 -19.87 -11.82 -3.74
CA ILE A 150 -19.99 -10.36 -3.77
C ILE A 150 -21.15 -9.93 -4.69
N LEU A 151 -21.30 -10.56 -5.85
CA LEU A 151 -22.37 -10.28 -6.80
C LEU A 151 -23.76 -10.54 -6.23
N GLU A 152 -23.90 -11.61 -5.43
CA GLU A 152 -25.14 -11.98 -4.77
C GLU A 152 -25.52 -10.96 -3.69
N VAL A 153 -24.56 -10.61 -2.83
CA VAL A 153 -24.74 -9.59 -1.78
C VAL A 153 -25.05 -8.21 -2.37
N GLU A 154 -24.41 -7.85 -3.47
CA GLU A 154 -24.52 -6.53 -4.10
C GLU A 154 -25.39 -6.55 -5.37
N SER A 155 -26.37 -7.47 -5.41
CA SER A 155 -27.25 -7.73 -6.56
C SER A 155 -28.02 -6.51 -7.08
N HIS A 156 -28.35 -5.57 -6.21
CA HIS A 156 -29.09 -4.34 -6.56
C HIS A 156 -28.20 -3.11 -6.85
N ASN A 157 -26.88 -3.26 -6.76
CA ASN A 157 -25.96 -2.15 -6.99
C ASN A 157 -25.39 -2.15 -8.41
N ASN A 158 -25.06 -0.95 -8.89
CA ASN A 158 -24.31 -0.78 -10.13
C ASN A 158 -22.90 -1.29 -9.90
N LEU A 159 -22.49 -2.35 -10.58
CA LEU A 159 -21.22 -3.02 -10.33
C LEU A 159 -20.29 -2.88 -11.53
N ILE A 160 -19.04 -2.51 -11.24
CA ILE A 160 -17.92 -2.52 -12.18
C ILE A 160 -16.80 -3.36 -11.57
N LEU A 161 -16.31 -4.33 -12.29
CA LEU A 161 -15.14 -5.12 -11.96
C LEU A 161 -14.01 -4.63 -12.87
N VAL A 162 -12.86 -4.30 -12.31
CA VAL A 162 -11.72 -3.77 -13.06
C VAL A 162 -10.41 -4.29 -12.49
N GLY A 163 -9.44 -4.56 -13.35
CA GLY A 163 -8.08 -4.90 -12.96
C GLY A 163 -7.53 -6.02 -13.81
N ASP A 164 -6.50 -6.68 -13.29
CA ASP A 164 -5.78 -7.74 -13.98
C ASP A 164 -6.42 -9.10 -13.67
N PHE A 165 -7.10 -9.67 -14.66
CA PHE A 165 -7.72 -10.99 -14.56
C PHE A 165 -6.75 -12.12 -14.90
N ASN A 166 -5.51 -11.80 -15.30
CA ASN A 166 -4.48 -12.75 -15.70
C ASN A 166 -4.93 -13.78 -16.73
N THR A 167 -5.87 -13.41 -17.60
CA THR A 167 -6.37 -14.28 -18.65
C THR A 167 -6.72 -13.50 -19.89
N ASP A 168 -6.26 -13.98 -21.03
CA ASP A 168 -6.56 -13.40 -22.34
C ASP A 168 -7.75 -14.16 -22.91
N ILE A 169 -8.85 -13.46 -23.16
CA ILE A 169 -10.13 -14.07 -23.56
C ILE A 169 -10.09 -14.80 -24.90
N ILE A 170 -9.08 -14.55 -25.73
CA ILE A 170 -8.88 -15.26 -26.99
C ILE A 170 -8.28 -16.65 -26.72
N ARG A 171 -7.58 -16.82 -25.60
CA ARG A 171 -6.95 -18.10 -25.23
C ARG A 171 -7.96 -19.04 -24.59
N SER A 172 -7.95 -20.30 -25.00
CA SER A 172 -8.84 -21.32 -24.43
C SER A 172 -8.15 -22.11 -23.31
N ASN A 173 -7.82 -21.43 -22.21
CA ASN A 173 -7.27 -22.05 -21.00
C ASN A 173 -8.34 -22.11 -19.88
N HIS A 174 -8.01 -22.77 -18.75
CA HIS A 174 -8.91 -22.89 -17.61
C HIS A 174 -9.42 -21.54 -17.09
N ASN A 175 -8.53 -20.57 -16.87
CA ASN A 175 -8.88 -19.25 -16.35
C ASN A 175 -9.88 -18.52 -17.26
N THR A 176 -9.68 -18.57 -18.58
CA THR A 176 -10.61 -18.00 -19.56
C THR A 176 -11.95 -18.73 -19.52
N VAL A 177 -11.96 -20.07 -19.51
CA VAL A 177 -13.22 -20.84 -19.46
C VAL A 177 -14.00 -20.55 -18.17
N SER A 178 -13.31 -20.52 -17.03
CA SER A 178 -13.88 -20.21 -15.71
C SER A 178 -14.44 -18.79 -15.68
N LEU A 179 -13.69 -17.80 -16.17
CA LEU A 179 -14.15 -16.42 -16.27
C LEU A 179 -15.35 -16.28 -17.20
N LEU A 180 -15.30 -16.81 -18.43
CA LEU A 180 -16.41 -16.71 -19.39
C LEU A 180 -17.69 -17.38 -18.87
N LYS A 181 -17.55 -18.51 -18.16
CA LYS A 181 -18.69 -19.16 -17.47
C LYS A 181 -19.27 -18.24 -16.40
N PHE A 182 -18.43 -17.67 -15.54
CA PHE A 182 -18.85 -16.71 -14.53
C PHE A 182 -19.57 -15.49 -15.13
N LEU A 183 -19.04 -14.91 -16.21
CA LEU A 183 -19.68 -13.78 -16.89
C LEU A 183 -21.05 -14.14 -17.46
N LYS A 184 -21.15 -15.30 -18.13
CA LYS A 184 -22.40 -15.78 -18.72
C LYS A 184 -23.46 -16.02 -17.65
N THR A 185 -23.11 -16.70 -16.56
CA THR A 185 -24.03 -17.00 -15.45
C THR A 185 -24.60 -15.73 -14.82
N ASN A 186 -23.78 -14.69 -14.68
CA ASN A 186 -24.15 -13.45 -13.98
C ASN A 186 -24.64 -12.32 -14.90
N ASN A 187 -24.87 -12.62 -16.20
CA ASN A 187 -25.27 -11.63 -17.20
C ASN A 187 -24.34 -10.40 -17.25
N LEU A 188 -23.04 -10.64 -17.13
CA LEU A 188 -21.99 -9.64 -17.18
C LEU A 188 -21.39 -9.55 -18.59
N THR A 189 -20.77 -8.41 -18.87
CA THR A 189 -20.12 -8.15 -20.16
C THR A 189 -18.81 -7.41 -19.98
N MET A 190 -17.87 -7.68 -20.87
CA MET A 190 -16.55 -7.05 -20.89
C MET A 190 -16.66 -5.78 -21.73
N ALA A 191 -16.82 -4.65 -21.06
CA ALA A 191 -17.04 -3.35 -21.68
C ALA A 191 -15.86 -2.93 -22.55
N ASP A 192 -14.63 -3.20 -22.10
CA ASP A 192 -13.39 -2.95 -22.83
C ASP A 192 -13.35 -3.70 -24.17
N VAL A 193 -13.80 -4.96 -24.19
CA VAL A 193 -13.83 -5.81 -25.39
C VAL A 193 -14.97 -5.43 -26.34
N LYS A 194 -16.13 -5.03 -25.81
CA LYS A 194 -17.31 -4.66 -26.60
C LYS A 194 -17.23 -3.28 -27.22
N GLN A 195 -16.38 -2.40 -26.69
CA GLN A 195 -16.19 -1.05 -27.17
C GLN A 195 -14.97 -0.97 -28.09
N HIS A 196 -14.99 -0.03 -29.04
CA HIS A 196 -13.86 0.17 -29.94
C HIS A 196 -12.65 0.68 -29.17
N GLN A 197 -11.53 -0.02 -29.29
CA GLN A 197 -10.25 0.38 -28.70
C GLN A 197 -9.26 0.81 -29.79
N LYS A 198 -8.38 1.77 -29.45
CA LYS A 198 -7.26 2.17 -30.32
C LYS A 198 -6.16 1.12 -30.37
N ILE A 199 -5.99 0.39 -29.28
CA ILE A 199 -5.06 -0.74 -29.13
C ILE A 199 -5.79 -1.88 -28.44
N ASN A 200 -5.42 -3.13 -28.76
CA ASN A 200 -6.14 -4.33 -28.31
C ASN A 200 -5.31 -5.19 -27.34
N PHE A 201 -4.47 -4.56 -26.52
CA PHE A 201 -3.64 -5.25 -25.55
C PHE A 201 -3.39 -4.38 -24.32
N THR A 202 -3.33 -5.03 -23.17
CA THR A 202 -3.01 -4.40 -21.89
C THR A 202 -1.67 -4.84 -21.34
N LEU A 203 -1.13 -5.98 -21.77
CA LEU A 203 0.23 -6.45 -21.48
C LEU A 203 0.89 -6.94 -22.77
N GLN A 204 1.84 -6.17 -23.32
CA GLN A 204 2.56 -6.49 -24.57
C GLN A 204 1.66 -6.88 -25.77
N ILE A 205 1.35 -8.17 -25.92
CA ILE A 205 0.51 -8.73 -26.99
C ILE A 205 -0.78 -9.36 -26.47
N SER A 206 -1.00 -9.32 -25.15
CA SER A 206 -2.13 -9.93 -24.48
C SER A 206 -3.04 -8.91 -23.83
N TRP A 207 -4.33 -9.23 -23.82
CA TRP A 207 -5.38 -8.41 -23.22
C TRP A 207 -5.89 -9.13 -21.97
N ILE A 208 -5.29 -8.82 -20.82
CA ILE A 208 -5.55 -9.52 -19.53
C ILE A 208 -6.16 -8.62 -18.45
N ASP A 209 -5.94 -7.31 -18.57
CA ASP A 209 -6.69 -6.32 -17.79
C ASP A 209 -8.05 -6.06 -18.45
N HIS A 210 -9.13 -6.12 -17.66
CA HIS A 210 -10.49 -6.02 -18.17
C HIS A 210 -11.36 -5.06 -17.38
N VAL A 211 -12.43 -4.59 -18.05
CA VAL A 211 -13.50 -3.80 -17.44
C VAL A 211 -14.81 -4.51 -17.65
N ILE A 212 -15.33 -5.11 -16.58
CA ILE A 212 -16.51 -5.96 -16.63
C ILE A 212 -17.64 -5.26 -15.89
N CYS A 213 -18.84 -5.25 -16.47
CA CYS A 213 -20.02 -4.63 -15.85
C CYS A 213 -21.28 -5.45 -16.15
N ARG A 214 -22.39 -5.10 -15.48
CA ARG A 214 -23.71 -5.60 -15.86
C ARG A 214 -24.08 -5.10 -17.27
N ASN A 215 -24.80 -5.92 -18.04
CA ASN A 215 -25.18 -5.59 -19.42
C ASN A 215 -25.92 -4.24 -19.54
N GLU A 216 -26.83 -3.94 -18.62
CA GLU A 216 -27.58 -2.68 -18.58
C GLU A 216 -26.72 -1.44 -18.29
N MET A 217 -25.48 -1.62 -17.82
CA MET A 217 -24.53 -0.53 -17.58
C MET A 217 -23.66 -0.21 -18.79
N LEU A 218 -23.58 -1.09 -19.79
CA LEU A 218 -22.64 -0.95 -20.91
C LEU A 218 -22.80 0.38 -21.66
N SER A 219 -24.04 0.82 -21.89
CA SER A 219 -24.34 2.10 -22.58
C SER A 219 -23.99 3.35 -21.76
N LYS A 220 -23.80 3.19 -20.44
CA LYS A 220 -23.45 4.27 -19.50
C LYS A 220 -21.95 4.33 -19.21
N LEU A 221 -21.17 3.39 -19.74
CA LEU A 221 -19.74 3.31 -19.59
C LEU A 221 -19.03 3.62 -20.91
N THR A 222 -17.87 4.25 -20.80
CA THR A 222 -16.90 4.37 -21.88
C THR A 222 -15.57 3.89 -21.34
N THR A 223 -14.91 3.03 -22.11
CA THR A 223 -13.64 2.40 -21.75
C THR A 223 -12.62 2.70 -22.84
N GLU A 224 -11.40 3.05 -22.44
CA GLU A 224 -10.30 3.32 -23.36
C GLU A 224 -9.01 2.74 -22.77
N ILE A 225 -8.35 1.86 -23.51
CA ILE A 225 -6.99 1.43 -23.19
C ILE A 225 -6.03 2.57 -23.56
N LEU A 226 -5.32 3.07 -22.56
CA LEU A 226 -4.37 4.16 -22.70
C LEU A 226 -3.00 3.60 -23.09
N TYR A 227 -2.59 3.84 -24.33
CA TYR A 227 -1.24 3.52 -24.80
C TYR A 227 -0.30 4.70 -24.59
N ASN A 228 0.88 4.45 -24.02
CA ASN A 228 1.96 5.43 -24.01
C ASN A 228 3.30 4.70 -24.00
N GLU A 229 4.08 4.89 -25.06
CA GLU A 229 5.42 4.32 -25.22
C GLU A 229 6.39 4.73 -24.09
N SER A 230 6.10 5.83 -23.38
CA SER A 230 6.93 6.30 -22.25
C SER A 230 6.58 5.66 -20.91
N TYR A 231 5.52 4.84 -20.82
CA TYR A 231 5.22 4.11 -19.58
C TYR A 231 6.26 3.00 -19.36
N LEU A 232 6.92 3.05 -18.21
CA LEU A 232 7.91 2.06 -17.77
C LEU A 232 7.26 0.79 -17.16
N VAL A 233 5.95 0.67 -17.25
CA VAL A 233 5.19 -0.46 -16.72
C VAL A 233 4.88 -1.40 -17.89
N ASP A 234 4.91 -2.69 -17.62
CA ASP A 234 4.58 -3.76 -18.57
C ASP A 234 3.09 -3.75 -18.98
N HIS A 235 2.23 -3.08 -18.20
CA HIS A 235 0.81 -2.94 -18.47
C HIS A 235 0.41 -1.53 -18.94
N ASN A 236 -0.50 -1.46 -19.91
CA ASN A 236 -1.23 -0.25 -20.30
C ASN A 236 -2.38 0.00 -19.31
N ALA A 237 -2.59 1.27 -18.93
CA ALA A 237 -3.71 1.64 -18.07
C ALA A 237 -5.05 1.59 -18.84
N ILE A 238 -6.14 1.25 -18.16
CA ILE A 238 -7.49 1.38 -18.71
C ILE A 238 -8.20 2.56 -18.05
N ASN A 239 -8.70 3.48 -18.88
CA ASN A 239 -9.55 4.58 -18.46
C ASN A 239 -11.01 4.17 -18.53
N ILE A 240 -11.80 4.50 -17.51
CA ILE A 240 -13.23 4.24 -17.45
C ILE A 240 -13.95 5.55 -17.12
N THR A 241 -14.88 5.94 -17.99
CA THR A 241 -15.81 7.04 -17.73
C THR A 241 -17.21 6.48 -17.54
N LYS A 242 -17.86 6.81 -16.43
CA LYS A 242 -19.26 6.47 -16.18
C LYS A 242 -20.13 7.72 -16.22
N LYS A 243 -21.16 7.71 -17.06
CA LYS A 243 -22.20 8.75 -17.08
C LYS A 243 -23.19 8.56 -15.93
N ASP A 244 -23.83 9.65 -15.51
CA ASP A 244 -24.92 9.66 -14.55
C ASP A 244 -24.58 8.92 -13.25
N VAL A 245 -23.45 9.28 -12.66
CA VAL A 245 -23.14 8.85 -11.30
C VAL A 245 -23.75 9.88 -10.36
N ASP A 246 -24.77 9.47 -9.62
CA ASP A 246 -25.13 10.19 -8.39
C ASP A 246 -24.01 9.97 -7.39
N LEU A 247 -23.02 10.86 -7.44
CA LEU A 247 -21.81 10.78 -6.63
C LEU A 247 -22.09 11.16 -5.17
N GLY A 248 -23.33 11.52 -4.82
CA GLY A 248 -23.65 12.08 -3.51
C GLY A 248 -22.75 13.27 -3.16
N ILE A 249 -22.29 14.01 -4.19
CA ILE A 249 -21.43 15.18 -4.01
C ILE A 249 -22.28 16.21 -3.27
N GLU A 250 -21.99 16.41 -1.98
CA GLU A 250 -22.36 17.65 -1.32
C GLU A 250 -21.78 18.77 -2.18
N LYS A 251 -22.68 19.57 -2.81
CA LYS A 251 -22.28 20.73 -3.59
C LYS A 251 -21.34 21.54 -2.71
N ARG A 252 -20.05 21.57 -3.09
CA ARG A 252 -19.12 22.53 -2.50
C ARG A 252 -19.71 23.90 -2.79
N ASN A 253 -20.16 24.57 -1.74
CA ASN A 253 -20.14 26.02 -1.73
C ASN A 253 -18.73 26.43 -2.20
N GLU A 254 -18.71 27.27 -3.22
CA GLU A 254 -17.53 27.63 -4.01
C GLU A 254 -16.25 27.66 -3.18
N ARG A 255 -15.26 26.86 -3.63
CA ARG A 255 -13.82 26.95 -3.29
C ARG A 255 -13.51 27.63 -1.96
N THR A 256 -13.65 26.93 -0.85
CA THR A 256 -12.73 27.20 0.24
C THR A 256 -11.37 26.70 -0.22
N HIS A 257 -10.50 27.63 -0.63
CA HIS A 257 -9.04 27.43 -0.53
C HIS A 257 -8.75 26.68 0.78
N PRO A 258 -7.73 25.79 0.84
CA PRO A 258 -7.31 25.24 2.12
C PRO A 258 -7.26 26.44 3.06
N LYS A 259 -8.05 26.39 4.15
CA LYS A 259 -7.98 27.43 5.17
C LYS A 259 -6.54 27.34 5.64
N ILE A 260 -5.66 28.14 5.02
CA ILE A 260 -4.57 28.77 5.71
C ILE A 260 -5.29 29.25 6.95
N ILE A 261 -4.99 28.63 8.09
CA ILE A 261 -5.41 29.14 9.36
C ILE A 261 -4.71 30.49 9.41
N LYS A 262 -5.33 31.51 8.81
CA LYS A 262 -4.98 32.89 9.04
C LYS A 262 -5.28 33.02 10.50
N LEU A 263 -4.23 32.97 11.31
CA LEU A 263 -4.29 33.33 12.72
C LEU A 263 -4.77 34.77 12.75
N ARG A 264 -6.09 34.93 12.77
CA ARG A 264 -6.74 36.22 12.92
C ARG A 264 -6.68 36.51 14.40
N TRP A 265 -5.57 37.13 14.81
CA TRP A 265 -5.45 37.73 16.12
C TRP A 265 -6.52 38.81 16.20
N LEU A 266 -7.49 38.63 17.11
CA LEU A 266 -8.60 39.58 17.28
C LEU A 266 -8.09 40.92 17.83
N ASN A 267 -6.92 40.93 18.46
CA ASN A 267 -6.25 42.14 18.94
C ASN A 267 -4.73 41.92 19.12
N SER A 268 -4.00 43.03 19.34
CA SER A 268 -2.55 43.06 19.55
C SER A 268 -2.09 42.28 20.79
N PHE A 269 -2.94 42.16 21.81
CA PHE A 269 -2.65 41.39 23.02
C PHE A 269 -2.54 39.89 22.72
N GLN A 270 -3.43 39.32 21.90
CA GLN A 270 -3.35 37.89 21.54
C GLN A 270 -2.06 37.57 20.77
N LEU A 271 -1.67 38.44 19.85
CA LEU A 271 -0.42 38.29 19.10
C LEU A 271 0.80 38.39 20.02
N LYS A 272 0.81 39.37 20.94
CA LYS A 272 1.90 39.52 21.92
C LYS A 272 2.01 38.27 22.78
N ARG A 273 0.88 37.77 23.30
CA ARG A 273 0.84 36.59 24.16
C ARG A 273 1.26 35.32 23.44
N TYR A 274 0.86 35.15 22.19
CA TYR A 274 1.33 34.07 21.34
C TYR A 274 2.84 34.09 21.15
N LYS A 275 3.42 35.27 20.86
CA LYS A 275 4.87 35.41 20.71
C LYS A 275 5.63 35.04 21.98
N GLU A 276 5.12 35.43 23.16
CA GLU A 276 5.70 35.06 24.45
C GLU A 276 5.69 33.54 24.66
N ILE A 277 4.50 32.91 24.55
CA ILE A 277 4.34 31.45 24.73
C ILE A 277 5.18 30.67 23.72
N LEU A 278 5.16 31.10 22.46
CA LEU A 278 5.92 30.45 21.40
C LEU A 278 7.43 30.62 21.62
N SER A 279 7.89 31.79 22.05
CA SER A 279 9.30 32.06 22.32
C SER A 279 9.85 31.13 23.40
N ASP A 280 9.09 30.88 24.46
CA ASP A 280 9.52 29.94 25.50
C ASP A 280 9.52 28.49 25.02
N LYS A 281 8.53 28.10 24.21
CA LYS A 281 8.44 26.75 23.65
C LYS A 281 9.47 26.48 22.55
N ILE A 282 9.85 27.48 21.76
CA ILE A 282 10.85 27.34 20.69
C ILE A 282 12.24 27.02 21.25
N LYS A 283 12.56 27.40 22.49
CA LYS A 283 13.81 27.00 23.14
C LYS A 283 14.01 25.48 23.12
N ILE A 284 12.92 24.72 23.32
CA ILE A 284 12.91 23.24 23.24
C ILE A 284 13.33 22.75 21.85
N VAL A 285 12.91 23.45 20.79
CA VAL A 285 13.30 23.11 19.41
C VAL A 285 14.74 23.51 19.13
N GLY A 286 15.20 24.63 19.71
CA GLY A 286 16.59 25.06 19.66
C GLY A 286 17.55 23.97 20.13
N ASP A 287 17.25 23.33 21.26
CA ASP A 287 18.07 22.25 21.82
C ASP A 287 18.13 21.02 20.88
N LEU A 288 17.04 20.74 20.15
CA LEU A 288 17.01 19.67 19.14
C LEU A 288 17.87 20.01 17.91
N THR A 289 18.05 21.29 17.60
CA THR A 289 18.84 21.74 16.44
C THR A 289 20.35 21.77 16.68
N VAL A 290 20.82 21.98 17.92
CA VAL A 290 22.26 22.00 18.28
C VAL A 290 22.98 20.71 17.87
N ASN A 291 22.25 19.60 17.83
CA ASN A 291 22.81 18.30 17.47
C ASN A 291 22.80 18.00 15.97
N LEU A 292 22.13 18.81 15.14
CA LEU A 292 21.98 18.54 13.70
C LEU A 292 23.28 18.78 12.93
N GLU A 293 24.05 19.79 13.28
CA GLU A 293 25.29 20.19 12.58
C GLU A 293 26.36 19.08 12.64
N ASN A 294 26.32 18.25 13.68
CA ASN A 294 27.26 17.15 13.87
C ASN A 294 26.87 15.86 13.12
N ILE A 295 25.69 15.80 12.50
CA ILE A 295 25.19 14.59 11.83
C ILE A 295 25.74 14.53 10.40
N ARG A 296 26.76 13.68 10.20
CA ARG A 296 27.36 13.45 8.87
C ARG A 296 26.52 12.55 7.95
N ASN A 297 25.67 11.70 8.53
CA ASN A 297 24.81 10.80 7.76
C ASN A 297 23.57 11.53 7.23
N LYS A 298 23.44 11.63 5.91
CA LYS A 298 22.34 12.35 5.23
C LYS A 298 20.94 11.83 5.58
N GLU A 299 20.77 10.53 5.77
CA GLU A 299 19.45 9.95 6.08
C GLU A 299 19.07 10.19 7.54
N THR A 300 20.03 10.03 8.45
CA THR A 300 19.85 10.41 9.87
C THR A 300 19.53 11.90 10.00
N LEU A 301 20.23 12.76 9.25
CA LEU A 301 19.98 14.20 9.23
C LEU A 301 18.55 14.50 8.73
N LYS A 302 18.10 13.84 7.66
CA LYS A 302 16.75 14.02 7.12
C LYS A 302 15.66 13.61 8.13
N ILE A 303 15.85 12.47 8.81
CA ILE A 303 14.93 12.00 9.84
C ILE A 303 14.86 13.02 11.00
N LYS A 304 16.02 13.45 11.49
CA LYS A 304 16.11 14.42 12.58
C LYS A 304 15.57 15.81 12.21
N LEU A 305 15.78 16.26 10.98
CA LEU A 305 15.18 17.49 10.47
C LEU A 305 13.65 17.39 10.40
N THR A 306 13.12 16.25 9.97
CA THR A 306 11.67 16.01 9.94
C THR A 306 11.08 16.03 11.35
N GLU A 307 11.76 15.42 12.32
CA GLU A 307 11.39 15.44 13.74
C GLU A 307 11.32 16.88 14.27
N VAL A 308 12.34 17.71 13.99
CA VAL A 308 12.39 19.14 14.36
C VAL A 308 11.24 19.92 13.75
N LEU A 309 10.95 19.75 12.46
CA LEU A 309 9.86 20.45 11.77
C LEU A 309 8.48 20.07 12.32
N ASN A 310 8.27 18.78 12.62
CA ASN A 310 7.03 18.30 13.23
C ASN A 310 6.84 18.86 14.64
N ASN A 311 7.90 18.89 15.46
CA ASN A 311 7.87 19.48 16.79
C ASN A 311 7.57 20.98 16.72
N LEU A 312 8.22 21.73 15.82
CA LEU A 312 7.94 23.16 15.62
C LEU A 312 6.47 23.42 15.25
N SER A 313 5.95 22.66 14.28
CA SER A 313 4.54 22.78 13.86
C SER A 313 3.57 22.50 15.02
N SER A 314 3.82 21.44 15.79
CA SER A 314 3.03 21.08 16.97
C SER A 314 3.04 22.18 18.03
N LEU A 315 4.21 22.74 18.34
CA LEU A 315 4.34 23.82 19.33
C LEU A 315 3.64 25.11 18.89
N MET A 316 3.69 25.44 17.60
CA MET A 316 2.95 26.57 17.05
C MET A 316 1.44 26.39 17.25
N ILE A 317 0.89 25.21 16.95
CA ILE A 317 -0.53 24.89 17.14
C ILE A 317 -0.92 24.95 18.62
N GLN A 318 -0.11 24.35 19.50
CA GLN A 318 -0.36 24.36 20.94
C GLN A 318 -0.35 25.78 21.52
N SER A 319 0.55 26.63 21.05
CA SER A 319 0.65 28.03 21.50
C SER A 319 -0.60 28.82 21.12
N VAL A 320 -1.16 28.60 19.91
CA VAL A 320 -2.42 29.20 19.49
C VAL A 320 -3.58 28.74 20.37
N LYS A 321 -3.67 27.43 20.63
CA LYS A 321 -4.72 26.87 21.51
C LYS A 321 -4.67 27.48 22.90
N GLN A 322 -3.48 27.53 23.49
CA GLN A 322 -3.27 28.10 24.82
C GLN A 322 -3.70 29.57 24.89
N VAL A 323 -3.36 30.38 23.90
CA VAL A 323 -3.82 31.78 23.84
C VAL A 323 -5.35 31.85 23.81
N ASN A 324 -5.99 31.05 22.97
CA ASN A 324 -7.46 31.01 22.88
C ASN A 324 -8.13 30.59 24.20
N ASP A 325 -7.53 29.64 24.91
CA ASP A 325 -8.03 29.18 26.21
C ASP A 325 -7.89 30.29 27.28
N GLU A 326 -6.74 30.98 27.31
CA GLU A 326 -6.51 32.13 28.19
C GLU A 326 -7.55 33.26 27.94
N ILE A 327 -7.80 33.60 26.67
CA ILE A 327 -8.80 34.63 26.30
C ILE A 327 -10.21 34.21 26.70
N THR A 328 -10.56 32.95 26.46
CA THR A 328 -11.89 32.41 26.80
C THR A 328 -12.10 32.46 28.31
N LYS A 329 -11.07 32.14 29.09
CA LYS A 329 -11.10 32.24 30.55
C LYS A 329 -11.28 33.68 31.03
N MET A 330 -10.47 34.62 30.52
CA MET A 330 -10.59 36.05 30.86
C MET A 330 -11.97 36.64 30.51
N SER A 331 -12.59 36.16 29.42
CA SER A 331 -13.91 36.61 29.00
C SER A 331 -15.03 36.10 29.90
N LYS A 332 -14.86 34.92 30.53
CA LYS A 332 -15.80 34.38 31.52
C LYS A 332 -15.68 35.13 32.85
N GLU A 333 -14.46 35.36 33.34
CA GLU A 333 -14.22 36.09 34.60
C GLU A 333 -14.74 37.54 34.57
N LYS A 334 -14.76 38.19 33.40
CA LYS A 334 -15.35 39.52 33.21
C LYS A 334 -16.87 39.55 33.21
N LYS A 335 -17.55 38.42 32.98
CA LYS A 335 -19.03 38.33 33.01
C LYS A 335 -19.56 38.03 34.41
N GLU A 336 -18.71 37.49 35.28
CA GLU A 336 -19.05 37.12 36.66
C GLU A 336 -18.76 38.24 37.67
N LYS A 337 -18.05 39.29 37.25
CA LYS A 337 -17.87 40.55 37.99
C LYS A 337 -18.76 41.62 37.38
#